data_AF-A0A1Z8M1B3-F1
#
_entry.id   AF-A0A1Z8M1B3-F1
#
_cell.length_a   1.000
_cell.length_b   1.000
_cell.length_c   1.000
_cell.angle_alpha   90.00
_cell.angle_beta   90.00
_cell.angle_gamma   90.00
#
_symmetry.space_group_name_H-M   'P 1'
#
loop_
_entity.id
_entity.type
_entity.pdbx_description
1 polymer ?
#
loop_
_entity_poly.entity_id
_entity_poly.type
_entity_poly.pdbx_seq_one_letter_code
_entity_poly.pdbx_strand_id
1 'polypeptide(L)'
;ARIANVAAHACSGDSLPKAVLRDVLVMFLAVSAALIVWSSTSHGQEAGGRQIHPDILKDPARIQRTIRSFSLTKADEISKYTDRDRQMMENYFAAYVPAVLTKKSELTSINATVAHLNDLLTRMWRPYPLPAGGNEVKRWIYGALSPIAKGDFQTPGRINAILCLSRLPRNPATDGGYVRPEPVILRDLLPIYEDDKNPEGVRAAALAGMERFVRLTPKSGIDAKIQGKILDAVEALLNAAPPAGRDPMAHAFMQRYAVDIVTQLSVDKAISQKLLVLSSKDDRPDLIALYLMGAAGTMPGKIELGNVKVDDLLQQWGTRAMGSLDAEIARLEAYEPDMSPVSQPADPRSFVTVRSSAPSGRRGMGEEMSEGMSEGMGERMAPDESSMEDGEGGFGEMGSYGEMGEFGVPGASARVEQPPEIIASRKKLSYLCQQLLLAATGQAKPVDELDPLENPGGLMAAVPADQSEKLNLFVTLVSDFANGVNEGTEASRRDYLLTLQTQRELLSAHVEGKSNDEDAGIRKWDDAFGSPTAAADAPPVTPDPNAAFTDPSN
;
A
#
# COMPACT_ATOMS: atom_id res chain seq x y z
N ALA A 1 25.44 -45.76 -6.05
CA ALA A 1 26.46 -46.77 -5.65
C ALA A 1 27.62 -46.15 -4.86
N ARG A 2 28.45 -45.25 -5.43
CA ARG A 2 29.61 -44.66 -4.70
C ARG A 2 29.22 -43.73 -3.53
N ILE A 3 28.13 -42.98 -3.65
CA ILE A 3 27.63 -42.07 -2.58
C ILE A 3 27.15 -42.86 -1.35
N ALA A 4 26.52 -44.02 -1.56
CA ALA A 4 26.06 -44.89 -0.48
C ALA A 4 27.22 -45.46 0.36
N ASN A 5 28.38 -45.72 -0.27
CA ASN A 5 29.58 -46.17 0.44
C ASN A 5 30.24 -45.07 1.29
N VAL A 6 30.08 -43.80 0.94
CA VAL A 6 30.65 -42.67 1.72
C VAL A 6 29.83 -42.41 2.98
N ALA A 7 28.50 -42.51 2.90
CA ALA A 7 27.62 -42.40 4.06
C ALA A 7 27.85 -43.54 5.08
N ALA A 8 28.12 -44.76 4.60
CA ALA A 8 28.43 -45.91 5.45
C ALA A 8 29.76 -45.74 6.22
N HIS A 9 30.78 -45.11 5.62
CA HIS A 9 32.06 -44.84 6.31
C HIS A 9 32.00 -43.66 7.28
N ALA A 10 31.15 -42.66 7.05
CA ALA A 10 30.98 -41.54 7.99
C ALA A 10 30.36 -41.99 9.33
N CYS A 11 29.58 -43.07 9.33
CA CYS A 11 29.00 -43.65 10.55
C CYS A 11 29.94 -44.63 11.29
N SER A 12 31.04 -45.09 10.67
CA SER A 12 31.93 -46.11 11.24
C SER A 12 33.19 -45.57 11.90
N GLY A 13 33.42 -44.25 11.92
CA GLY A 13 34.55 -43.62 12.62
C GLY A 13 35.93 -43.86 12.02
N ASP A 14 36.03 -44.55 10.88
CA ASP A 14 37.30 -44.82 10.21
C ASP A 14 37.71 -43.67 9.28
N SER A 15 38.97 -43.27 9.36
CA SER A 15 39.52 -42.21 8.49
C SER A 15 39.49 -42.63 7.03
N LEU A 16 38.76 -41.87 6.20
CA LEU A 16 38.66 -42.09 4.75
C LEU A 16 40.06 -42.10 4.10
N PRO A 17 40.35 -43.01 3.16
CA PRO A 17 41.60 -43.02 2.42
C PRO A 17 41.82 -41.66 1.74
N LYS A 18 43.03 -41.10 1.81
CA LYS A 18 43.36 -39.76 1.27
C LYS A 18 42.93 -39.55 -0.20
N ALA A 19 42.90 -40.62 -0.99
CA ALA A 19 42.41 -40.58 -2.38
C ALA A 19 40.89 -40.32 -2.47
N VAL A 20 40.09 -40.94 -1.59
CA VAL A 20 38.63 -40.76 -1.54
C VAL A 20 38.29 -39.37 -1.00
N LEU A 21 39.03 -38.89 -0.01
CA LEU A 21 38.87 -37.52 0.50
C LEU A 21 39.16 -36.48 -0.58
N ARG A 22 40.20 -36.68 -1.39
CA ARG A 22 40.53 -35.80 -2.53
C ARG A 22 39.41 -35.80 -3.57
N ASP A 23 38.88 -36.96 -3.92
CA ASP A 23 37.84 -37.07 -4.95
C ASP A 23 36.50 -36.48 -4.48
N VAL A 24 36.15 -36.64 -3.20
CA VAL A 24 34.98 -35.99 -2.59
C VAL A 24 35.18 -34.47 -2.55
N LEU A 25 36.36 -33.98 -2.19
CA LEU A 25 36.66 -32.55 -2.11
C LEU A 25 36.68 -31.88 -3.50
N VAL A 26 37.18 -32.57 -4.53
CA VAL A 26 37.11 -32.12 -5.92
C VAL A 26 35.66 -32.11 -6.41
N MET A 27 34.85 -33.12 -6.08
CA MET A 27 33.44 -33.14 -6.44
C MET A 27 32.65 -32.04 -5.71
N PHE A 28 32.95 -31.80 -4.44
CA PHE A 28 32.34 -30.73 -3.66
C PHE A 28 32.71 -29.36 -4.24
N LEU A 29 33.98 -29.12 -4.56
CA LEU A 29 34.43 -27.90 -5.23
C LEU A 29 33.81 -27.72 -6.62
N ALA A 30 33.65 -28.79 -7.40
CA ALA A 30 32.99 -28.74 -8.71
C ALA A 30 31.50 -28.41 -8.60
N VAL A 31 30.81 -28.99 -7.61
CA VAL A 31 29.39 -28.71 -7.31
C VAL A 31 29.22 -27.30 -6.72
N SER A 32 30.12 -26.86 -5.85
CA SER A 32 30.12 -25.49 -5.32
C SER A 32 30.41 -24.46 -6.41
N ALA A 33 31.36 -24.73 -7.31
CA ALA A 33 31.62 -23.87 -8.47
C ALA A 33 30.42 -23.84 -9.42
N ALA A 34 29.77 -24.99 -9.68
CA ALA A 34 28.55 -25.05 -10.48
C ALA A 34 27.38 -24.31 -9.80
N LEU A 35 27.24 -24.40 -8.48
CA LEU A 35 26.23 -23.67 -7.71
C LEU A 35 26.49 -22.17 -7.65
N ILE A 36 27.75 -21.73 -7.56
CA ILE A 36 28.14 -20.32 -7.66
C ILE A 36 27.90 -19.78 -9.07
N VAL A 37 28.13 -20.58 -10.11
CA VAL A 37 27.80 -20.24 -11.50
C VAL A 37 26.28 -20.19 -11.71
N TRP A 38 25.51 -21.10 -11.12
CA TRP A 38 24.03 -21.09 -11.16
C TRP A 38 23.40 -19.99 -10.30
N SER A 39 23.97 -19.63 -9.16
CA SER A 39 23.48 -18.53 -8.33
C SER A 39 23.86 -17.16 -8.87
N SER A 40 24.80 -17.10 -9.83
CA SER A 40 25.24 -15.87 -10.52
C SER A 40 24.69 -15.72 -11.94
N THR A 41 23.83 -16.63 -12.41
CA THR A 41 23.19 -16.48 -13.73
C THR A 41 22.02 -15.50 -13.70
N SER A 42 22.33 -14.22 -13.53
CA SER A 42 21.55 -13.11 -14.09
C SER A 42 22.09 -12.75 -15.49
N HIS A 43 22.31 -13.75 -16.34
CA HIS A 43 22.83 -13.55 -17.70
C HIS A 43 21.70 -13.09 -18.64
N GLY A 44 21.30 -11.83 -18.50
CA GLY A 44 20.50 -11.19 -19.54
C GLY A 44 21.38 -10.82 -20.74
N GLN A 45 20.87 -11.02 -21.95
CA GLN A 45 21.45 -10.47 -23.17
C GLN A 45 21.53 -8.94 -23.06
N GLU A 46 22.50 -8.32 -23.74
CA GLU A 46 22.51 -6.87 -23.91
C GLU A 46 21.78 -6.52 -25.21
N ALA A 47 21.05 -5.40 -25.25
CA ALA A 47 20.43 -4.96 -26.49
C ALA A 47 21.54 -4.60 -27.49
N GLY A 48 21.68 -5.40 -28.56
CA GLY A 48 22.73 -5.21 -29.55
C GLY A 48 22.57 -3.95 -30.41
N GLY A 49 23.70 -3.30 -30.70
CA GLY A 49 24.08 -2.94 -32.08
C GLY A 49 23.55 -1.65 -32.74
N ARG A 50 22.70 -0.84 -32.11
CA ARG A 50 22.38 0.49 -32.67
C ARG A 50 23.41 1.53 -32.25
N GLN A 51 24.02 2.20 -33.23
CA GLN A 51 24.93 3.31 -32.96
C GLN A 51 24.15 4.43 -32.26
N ILE A 52 24.52 4.70 -31.01
CA ILE A 52 23.99 5.83 -30.26
C ILE A 52 24.62 7.09 -30.83
N HIS A 53 23.79 8.07 -31.20
CA HIS A 53 24.29 9.34 -31.71
C HIS A 53 25.23 9.99 -30.67
N PRO A 54 26.45 10.43 -31.03
CA PRO A 54 27.44 10.93 -30.06
C PRO A 54 26.94 12.08 -29.19
N ASP A 55 26.08 12.95 -29.73
CA ASP A 55 25.51 14.07 -28.98
C ASP A 55 24.60 13.62 -27.83
N ILE A 56 23.95 12.45 -27.95
CA ILE A 56 23.13 11.88 -26.88
C ILE A 56 24.02 11.40 -25.72
N LEU A 57 25.18 10.83 -26.03
CA LEU A 57 26.15 10.39 -25.02
C LEU A 57 26.83 11.56 -24.31
N LYS A 58 27.03 12.70 -25.00
CA LYS A 58 27.67 13.89 -24.44
C LYS A 58 26.75 14.66 -23.48
N ASP A 59 25.48 14.84 -23.84
CA ASP A 59 24.50 15.56 -23.01
C ASP A 59 23.09 14.95 -23.16
N PRO A 60 22.81 13.84 -22.47
CA PRO A 60 21.49 13.22 -22.51
C PRO A 60 20.41 14.15 -21.94
N ALA A 61 20.76 15.02 -20.98
CA ALA A 61 19.81 15.93 -20.33
C ALA A 61 19.27 16.99 -21.29
N ARG A 62 20.07 17.45 -22.26
CA ARG A 62 19.60 18.35 -23.33
C ARG A 62 18.52 17.68 -24.18
N ILE A 63 18.75 16.45 -24.61
CA ILE A 63 17.79 15.71 -25.45
C ILE A 63 16.52 15.41 -24.65
N GLN A 64 16.66 15.04 -23.38
CA GLN A 64 15.52 14.85 -22.47
C GLN A 64 14.66 16.11 -22.31
N ARG A 65 15.28 17.30 -22.26
CA ARG A 65 14.56 18.59 -22.23
C ARG A 65 13.78 18.84 -23.53
N THR A 66 14.40 18.57 -24.68
CA THR A 66 13.73 18.68 -25.99
C THR A 66 12.58 17.69 -26.14
N ILE A 67 12.75 16.44 -25.66
CA ILE A 67 11.67 15.43 -25.66
C ILE A 67 10.50 15.90 -24.78
N ARG A 68 10.79 16.49 -23.60
CA ARG A 68 9.75 17.04 -22.72
C ARG A 68 8.95 18.14 -23.42
N SER A 69 9.60 19.10 -24.05
CA SER A 69 8.88 20.16 -24.79
C SER A 69 8.09 19.58 -25.97
N PHE A 70 8.68 18.63 -26.70
CA PHE A 70 8.04 17.98 -27.83
C PHE A 70 6.78 17.20 -27.43
N SER A 71 6.81 16.51 -26.29
CA SER A 71 5.66 15.72 -25.79
C SER A 71 4.39 16.56 -25.54
N LEU A 72 4.54 17.87 -25.32
CA LEU A 72 3.44 18.81 -25.09
C LEU A 72 2.98 19.53 -26.37
N THR A 73 3.63 19.26 -27.50
CA THR A 73 3.43 20.00 -28.74
C THR A 73 2.19 19.52 -29.48
N LYS A 74 1.31 20.46 -29.87
CA LYS A 74 0.11 20.22 -30.69
C LYS A 74 0.47 20.01 -32.16
N ALA A 75 -0.44 19.44 -32.94
CA ALA A 75 -0.17 19.01 -34.32
C ALA A 75 0.30 20.16 -35.25
N ASP A 76 -0.29 21.34 -35.09
CA ASP A 76 0.04 22.58 -35.82
C ASP A 76 1.45 23.12 -35.50
N GLU A 77 1.97 22.77 -34.33
CA GLU A 77 3.27 23.25 -33.83
C GLU A 77 4.42 22.25 -34.02
N ILE A 78 4.14 21.04 -34.51
CA ILE A 78 5.18 20.02 -34.75
C ILE A 78 6.25 20.51 -35.72
N SER A 79 5.87 21.37 -36.68
CA SER A 79 6.77 21.98 -37.67
C SER A 79 7.88 22.84 -37.04
N LYS A 80 7.73 23.26 -35.78
CA LYS A 80 8.78 23.96 -35.02
C LYS A 80 10.01 23.08 -34.78
N TYR A 81 9.86 21.75 -34.85
CA TYR A 81 10.93 20.79 -34.66
C TYR A 81 11.45 20.30 -36.01
N THR A 82 12.76 20.43 -36.22
CA THR A 82 13.39 19.96 -37.45
C THR A 82 13.34 18.43 -37.54
N ASP A 83 13.43 17.89 -38.75
CA ASP A 83 13.51 16.43 -38.93
C ASP A 83 14.72 15.83 -38.20
N ARG A 84 15.82 16.60 -38.12
CA ARG A 84 17.02 16.24 -37.36
C ARG A 84 16.72 16.13 -35.86
N ASP A 85 15.97 17.06 -35.29
CA ASP A 85 15.59 17.00 -33.86
C ASP A 85 14.73 15.77 -33.59
N ARG A 86 13.75 15.49 -34.47
CA ARG A 86 12.89 14.31 -34.37
C ARG A 86 13.68 13.01 -34.47
N GLN A 87 14.60 12.90 -35.43
CA GLN A 87 15.47 11.73 -35.57
C GLN A 87 16.39 11.54 -34.35
N MET A 88 16.84 12.63 -33.71
CA MET A 88 17.65 12.57 -32.50
C MET A 88 16.83 12.07 -31.30
N MET A 89 15.59 12.54 -31.15
CA MET A 89 14.66 12.07 -30.13
C MET A 89 14.27 10.59 -30.35
N GLU A 90 14.01 10.19 -31.59
CA GLU A 90 13.76 8.79 -31.93
C GLU A 90 14.97 7.92 -31.61
N ASN A 91 16.18 8.33 -31.98
CA ASN A 91 17.42 7.61 -31.64
C ASN A 91 17.64 7.49 -30.13
N TYR A 92 17.22 8.48 -29.33
CA TYR A 92 17.27 8.39 -27.87
C TYR A 92 16.47 7.19 -27.36
N PHE A 93 15.22 7.02 -27.82
CA PHE A 93 14.41 5.86 -27.44
C PHE A 93 14.86 4.57 -28.13
N ALA A 94 15.28 4.63 -29.38
CA ALA A 94 15.58 3.47 -30.20
C ALA A 94 16.95 2.83 -29.89
N ALA A 95 17.90 3.59 -29.34
CA ALA A 95 19.27 3.16 -29.09
C ALA A 95 19.75 3.43 -27.65
N TYR A 96 19.57 4.66 -27.13
CA TYR A 96 20.10 5.01 -25.81
C TYR A 96 19.34 4.33 -24.67
N VAL A 97 18.00 4.42 -24.65
CA VAL A 97 17.17 3.83 -23.57
C VAL A 97 17.40 2.31 -23.44
N PRO A 98 17.32 1.50 -24.52
CA PRO A 98 17.62 0.07 -24.44
C PRO A 98 19.06 -0.22 -23.99
N ALA A 99 20.04 0.56 -24.45
CA ALA A 99 21.43 0.36 -24.05
C ALA A 99 21.61 0.57 -22.54
N VAL A 100 21.02 1.62 -21.95
CA VAL A 100 21.11 1.86 -20.51
C VAL A 100 20.37 0.80 -19.69
N LEU A 101 19.19 0.38 -20.14
CA LEU A 101 18.37 -0.58 -19.41
C LEU A 101 18.89 -2.03 -19.45
N THR A 102 19.72 -2.38 -20.43
CA THR A 102 20.13 -3.78 -20.66
C THR A 102 21.61 -4.05 -20.39
N LYS A 103 22.47 -3.03 -20.44
CA LYS A 103 23.91 -3.18 -20.20
C LYS A 103 24.23 -3.34 -18.72
N LYS A 104 25.10 -4.29 -18.40
CA LYS A 104 25.53 -4.53 -17.01
C LYS A 104 26.29 -3.35 -16.40
N SER A 105 27.05 -2.63 -17.23
CA SER A 105 27.87 -1.48 -16.79
C SER A 105 27.03 -0.25 -16.40
N GLU A 106 25.75 -0.19 -16.81
CA GLU A 106 24.90 0.99 -16.70
C GLU A 106 23.82 0.87 -15.62
N LEU A 107 23.92 -0.12 -14.71
CA LEU A 107 22.92 -0.36 -13.65
C LEU A 107 22.67 0.88 -12.78
N THR A 108 23.69 1.72 -12.55
CA THR A 108 23.56 2.98 -11.79
C THR A 108 22.79 4.06 -12.58
N SER A 109 22.86 4.04 -13.90
CA SER A 109 22.22 4.98 -14.83
C SER A 109 20.75 4.64 -15.13
N ILE A 110 20.31 3.43 -14.77
CA ILE A 110 18.91 2.98 -14.94
C ILE A 110 17.95 3.93 -14.24
N ASN A 111 18.21 4.29 -12.97
CA ASN A 111 17.30 5.10 -12.16
C ASN A 111 17.02 6.46 -12.80
N ALA A 112 18.05 7.15 -13.31
CA ALA A 112 17.91 8.45 -13.95
C ALA A 112 17.10 8.35 -15.27
N THR A 113 17.35 7.32 -16.07
CA THR A 113 16.63 7.08 -17.32
C THR A 113 15.16 6.73 -17.05
N VAL A 114 14.91 5.84 -16.10
CA VAL A 114 13.55 5.46 -15.68
C VAL A 114 12.80 6.63 -15.06
N ALA A 115 13.46 7.49 -14.28
CA ALA A 115 12.86 8.71 -13.74
C ALA A 115 12.40 9.67 -14.85
N HIS A 116 13.21 9.84 -15.90
CA HIS A 116 12.82 10.63 -17.08
C HIS A 116 11.62 10.01 -17.81
N LEU A 117 11.62 8.69 -18.05
CA LEU A 117 10.49 8.00 -18.65
C LEU A 117 9.21 8.16 -17.82
N ASN A 118 9.31 8.02 -16.50
CA ASN A 118 8.19 8.20 -15.58
C ASN A 118 7.66 9.64 -15.55
N ASP A 119 8.53 10.64 -15.63
CA ASP A 119 8.14 12.05 -15.74
C ASP A 119 7.38 12.30 -17.05
N LEU A 120 7.86 11.77 -18.19
CA LEU A 120 7.13 11.84 -19.46
C LEU A 120 5.78 11.15 -19.37
N LEU A 121 5.73 9.92 -18.86
CA LEU A 121 4.49 9.17 -18.69
C LEU A 121 3.51 9.94 -17.81
N THR A 122 3.93 10.38 -16.63
CA THR A 122 3.08 11.16 -15.70
C THR A 122 2.52 12.41 -16.36
N ARG A 123 3.33 13.14 -17.13
CA ARG A 123 2.86 14.30 -17.90
C ARG A 123 1.83 13.91 -18.93
N MET A 124 2.00 12.81 -19.65
CA MET A 124 1.04 12.36 -20.67
C MET A 124 -0.31 11.89 -20.08
N TRP A 125 -0.41 11.68 -18.76
CA TRP A 125 -1.67 11.38 -18.08
C TRP A 125 -2.49 12.63 -17.70
N ARG A 126 -1.90 13.83 -17.73
CA ARG A 126 -2.57 15.09 -17.37
C ARG A 126 -3.33 15.79 -18.50
N PRO A 127 -2.80 15.95 -19.73
CA PRO A 127 -3.45 16.73 -20.77
C PRO A 127 -4.58 15.94 -21.42
N TYR A 128 -5.74 16.57 -21.49
CA TYR A 128 -6.86 16.13 -22.31
C TYR A 128 -7.03 17.08 -23.51
N PRO A 129 -7.00 16.59 -24.77
CA PRO A 129 -6.50 15.30 -25.24
C PRO A 129 -4.94 15.25 -25.29
N LEU A 130 -4.34 14.04 -25.32
CA LEU A 130 -2.89 13.91 -25.46
C LEU A 130 -2.42 14.59 -26.78
N PRO A 131 -1.44 15.52 -26.71
CA PRO A 131 -0.93 16.20 -27.89
C PRO A 131 -0.32 15.25 -28.92
N ALA A 132 -0.19 15.72 -30.16
CA ALA A 132 0.34 14.91 -31.26
C ALA A 132 1.81 14.49 -31.01
N GLY A 133 2.65 15.40 -30.47
CA GLY A 133 4.02 15.04 -30.06
C GLY A 133 4.05 14.01 -28.92
N GLY A 134 3.11 14.10 -27.98
CA GLY A 134 2.95 13.09 -26.91
C GLY A 134 2.59 11.71 -27.46
N ASN A 135 1.75 11.63 -28.51
CA ASN A 135 1.45 10.36 -29.18
C ASN A 135 2.67 9.74 -29.88
N GLU A 136 3.55 10.56 -30.47
CA GLU A 136 4.81 10.06 -31.06
C GLU A 136 5.76 9.54 -29.98
N VAL A 137 5.98 10.32 -28.91
CA VAL A 137 6.82 9.90 -27.77
C VAL A 137 6.30 8.62 -27.14
N LYS A 138 4.98 8.48 -26.97
CA LYS A 138 4.35 7.24 -26.50
C LYS A 138 4.72 6.04 -27.38
N ARG A 139 4.65 6.18 -28.71
CA ARG A 139 5.02 5.11 -29.66
C ARG A 139 6.50 4.75 -29.53
N TRP A 140 7.38 5.73 -29.38
CA TRP A 140 8.81 5.50 -29.18
C TRP A 140 9.09 4.78 -27.86
N ILE A 141 8.44 5.17 -26.76
CA ILE A 141 8.55 4.48 -25.47
C ILE A 141 8.11 3.02 -25.61
N TYR A 142 6.96 2.76 -26.24
CA TYR A 142 6.48 1.39 -26.45
C TYR A 142 7.48 0.57 -27.28
N GLY A 143 7.96 1.12 -28.40
CA GLY A 143 8.93 0.46 -29.27
C GLY A 143 10.29 0.19 -28.60
N ALA A 144 10.70 1.04 -27.66
CA ALA A 144 11.93 0.85 -26.89
C ALA A 144 11.78 -0.23 -25.80
N LEU A 145 10.66 -0.22 -25.08
CA LEU A 145 10.49 -1.02 -23.86
C LEU A 145 9.85 -2.39 -24.08
N SER A 146 8.94 -2.54 -25.06
CA SER A 146 8.26 -3.83 -25.32
C SER A 146 9.25 -4.96 -25.64
N PRO A 147 10.31 -4.76 -26.48
CA PRO A 147 11.32 -5.78 -26.70
C PRO A 147 12.08 -6.15 -25.43
N ILE A 148 12.39 -5.18 -24.57
CA ILE A 148 13.12 -5.40 -23.32
C ILE A 148 12.28 -6.22 -22.34
N ALA A 149 11.00 -5.88 -22.19
CA ALA A 149 10.09 -6.60 -21.29
C ALA A 149 9.97 -8.09 -21.67
N LYS A 150 9.82 -8.38 -22.97
CA LYS A 150 9.61 -9.72 -23.53
C LYS A 150 10.88 -10.53 -23.73
N GLY A 151 12.01 -9.87 -23.95
CA GLY A 151 13.27 -10.53 -24.24
C GLY A 151 13.99 -11.06 -22.99
N ASP A 152 15.06 -11.80 -23.24
CA ASP A 152 15.92 -12.36 -22.20
C ASP A 152 17.00 -11.36 -21.77
N PHE A 153 16.57 -10.25 -21.15
CA PHE A 153 17.42 -9.18 -20.64
C PHE A 153 17.58 -9.26 -19.12
N GLN A 154 18.46 -8.42 -18.55
CA GLN A 154 18.68 -8.40 -17.10
C GLN A 154 17.40 -8.04 -16.33
N THR A 155 17.15 -8.76 -15.23
CA THR A 155 15.93 -8.64 -14.41
C THR A 155 15.58 -7.18 -14.04
N PRO A 156 16.51 -6.32 -13.57
CA PRO A 156 16.17 -4.93 -13.25
C PRO A 156 15.69 -4.13 -14.47
N GLY A 157 16.31 -4.31 -15.63
CA GLY A 157 15.91 -3.66 -16.88
C GLY A 157 14.52 -4.08 -17.33
N ARG A 158 14.23 -5.39 -17.26
CA ARG A 158 12.91 -5.96 -17.60
C ARG A 158 11.81 -5.45 -16.67
N ILE A 159 12.04 -5.44 -15.35
CA ILE A 159 11.09 -4.93 -14.36
C ILE A 159 10.75 -3.46 -14.66
N ASN A 160 11.75 -2.61 -14.85
CA ASN A 160 11.53 -1.20 -15.13
C ASN A 160 10.81 -0.99 -16.48
N ALA A 161 11.16 -1.74 -17.52
CA ALA A 161 10.46 -1.70 -18.79
C ALA A 161 8.97 -2.05 -18.62
N ILE A 162 8.64 -3.10 -17.88
CA ILE A 162 7.27 -3.52 -17.59
C ILE A 162 6.48 -2.44 -16.82
N LEU A 163 7.07 -1.88 -15.75
CA LEU A 163 6.42 -0.85 -14.94
C LEU A 163 6.16 0.43 -15.76
N CYS A 164 7.09 0.85 -16.61
CA CYS A 164 6.88 1.98 -17.52
C CYS A 164 5.83 1.66 -18.60
N LEU A 165 5.85 0.46 -19.19
CA LEU A 165 4.84 0.02 -20.17
C LEU A 165 3.43 0.06 -19.56
N SER A 166 3.25 -0.41 -18.32
CA SER A 166 1.94 -0.38 -17.63
C SER A 166 1.35 1.02 -17.43
N ARG A 167 2.15 2.07 -17.64
CA ARG A 167 1.77 3.47 -17.52
C ARG A 167 1.55 4.13 -18.88
N LEU A 168 1.57 3.42 -20.00
CA LEU A 168 1.31 4.05 -21.30
C LEU A 168 -0.15 4.53 -21.38
N PRO A 169 -0.40 5.82 -21.65
CA PRO A 169 -1.75 6.36 -21.71
C PRO A 169 -2.39 6.17 -23.09
N ARG A 170 -3.69 5.95 -23.09
CA ARG A 170 -4.57 5.93 -24.24
C ARG A 170 -5.51 7.12 -24.17
N ASN A 171 -5.63 7.82 -25.30
CA ASN A 171 -6.61 8.87 -25.44
C ASN A 171 -8.03 8.30 -25.31
N PRO A 172 -8.89 8.98 -24.55
CA PRO A 172 -10.30 8.63 -24.46
C PRO A 172 -10.95 8.71 -25.85
N ALA A 173 -11.98 7.89 -26.06
CA ALA A 173 -12.69 7.82 -27.33
C ALA A 173 -13.66 9.00 -27.53
N THR A 174 -13.95 9.76 -26.47
CA THR A 174 -14.96 10.82 -26.43
C THR A 174 -14.46 12.04 -25.66
N ASP A 175 -14.86 13.23 -26.10
CA ASP A 175 -14.65 14.51 -25.41
C ASP A 175 -15.10 14.47 -23.95
N GLY A 176 -14.20 14.85 -23.03
CA GLY A 176 -14.40 14.79 -21.58
C GLY A 176 -14.13 13.43 -20.91
N GLY A 177 -13.67 12.41 -21.66
CA GLY A 177 -13.34 11.11 -21.07
C GLY A 177 -12.03 11.11 -20.26
N TYR A 178 -11.91 10.18 -19.32
CA TYR A 178 -10.67 9.97 -18.55
C TYR A 178 -9.59 9.26 -19.39
N VAL A 179 -8.32 9.65 -19.20
CA VAL A 179 -7.16 8.93 -19.76
C VAL A 179 -7.12 7.52 -19.18
N ARG A 180 -6.89 6.51 -20.03
CA ARG A 180 -6.85 5.10 -19.63
C ARG A 180 -5.52 4.46 -20.02
N PRO A 181 -5.14 3.31 -19.45
CA PRO A 181 -3.99 2.55 -19.93
C PRO A 181 -4.18 2.05 -21.38
N GLU A 182 -3.08 1.88 -22.12
CA GLU A 182 -3.09 1.37 -23.50
C GLU A 182 -3.41 -0.15 -23.55
N PRO A 183 -4.49 -0.61 -24.22
CA PRO A 183 -4.90 -2.02 -24.21
C PRO A 183 -3.87 -3.03 -24.71
N VAL A 184 -2.94 -2.58 -25.55
CA VAL A 184 -1.85 -3.44 -26.05
C VAL A 184 -0.99 -3.99 -24.90
N ILE A 185 -0.93 -3.27 -23.76
CA ILE A 185 -0.15 -3.67 -22.59
C ILE A 185 -0.60 -5.04 -22.08
N LEU A 186 -1.90 -5.33 -22.00
CA LEU A 186 -2.37 -6.63 -21.48
C LEU A 186 -1.91 -7.81 -22.35
N ARG A 187 -1.81 -7.60 -23.67
CA ARG A 187 -1.30 -8.63 -24.61
C ARG A 187 0.19 -8.91 -24.40
N ASP A 188 0.92 -7.95 -23.86
CA ASP A 188 2.35 -8.07 -23.58
C ASP A 188 2.61 -8.62 -22.17
N LEU A 189 1.86 -8.15 -21.15
CA LEU A 189 2.10 -8.50 -19.75
C LEU A 189 1.58 -9.90 -19.37
N LEU A 190 0.43 -10.31 -19.90
CA LEU A 190 -0.14 -11.61 -19.54
C LEU A 190 0.80 -12.78 -19.89
N PRO A 191 1.38 -12.88 -21.11
CA PRO A 191 2.35 -13.92 -21.42
C PRO A 191 3.61 -13.89 -20.54
N ILE A 192 4.06 -12.69 -20.13
CA ILE A 192 5.22 -12.54 -19.25
C ILE A 192 4.93 -13.13 -17.86
N TYR A 193 3.72 -12.94 -17.35
CA TYR A 193 3.27 -13.48 -16.08
C TYR A 193 3.03 -15.00 -16.11
N GLU A 194 2.40 -15.50 -17.18
CA GLU A 194 2.08 -16.92 -17.37
C GLU A 194 3.33 -17.79 -17.55
N ASP A 195 4.42 -17.24 -18.08
CA ASP A 195 5.68 -17.95 -18.30
C ASP A 195 6.45 -18.17 -16.98
N ASP A 196 6.48 -19.43 -16.55
CA ASP A 196 7.13 -19.92 -15.34
C ASP A 196 8.66 -19.86 -15.39
N LYS A 197 9.24 -19.69 -16.59
CA LYS A 197 10.69 -19.49 -16.77
C LYS A 197 11.14 -18.08 -16.48
N ASN A 198 10.20 -17.12 -16.41
CA ASN A 198 10.57 -15.74 -16.11
C ASN A 198 10.97 -15.57 -14.64
N PRO A 199 11.98 -14.72 -14.34
CA PRO A 199 12.32 -14.39 -12.97
C PRO A 199 11.10 -13.86 -12.21
N GLU A 200 10.97 -14.22 -10.95
CA GLU A 200 9.75 -13.90 -10.20
C GLU A 200 9.50 -12.39 -10.12
N GLY A 201 10.54 -11.56 -9.96
CA GLY A 201 10.38 -10.10 -9.96
C GLY A 201 9.80 -9.57 -11.27
N VAL A 202 10.09 -10.22 -12.41
CA VAL A 202 9.51 -9.88 -13.73
C VAL A 202 8.04 -10.27 -13.78
N ARG A 203 7.69 -11.45 -13.27
CA ARG A 203 6.29 -11.91 -13.18
C ARG A 203 5.47 -11.02 -12.24
N ALA A 204 6.04 -10.64 -11.10
CA ALA A 204 5.42 -9.72 -10.14
C ALA A 204 5.20 -8.32 -10.74
N ALA A 205 6.17 -7.79 -11.50
CA ALA A 205 6.01 -6.53 -12.20
C ALA A 205 4.89 -6.60 -13.27
N ALA A 206 4.79 -7.72 -14.00
CA ALA A 206 3.72 -7.93 -14.96
C ALA A 206 2.35 -8.00 -14.28
N LEU A 207 2.24 -8.69 -13.14
CA LEU A 207 1.02 -8.74 -12.33
C LEU A 207 0.60 -7.37 -11.83
N ALA A 208 1.53 -6.58 -11.27
CA ALA A 208 1.25 -5.21 -10.83
C ALA A 208 0.82 -4.29 -12.00
N GLY A 209 1.41 -4.48 -13.20
CA GLY A 209 1.01 -3.76 -14.40
C GLY A 209 -0.40 -4.15 -14.89
N MET A 210 -0.77 -5.43 -14.79
CA MET A 210 -2.13 -5.90 -15.08
C MET A 210 -3.14 -5.36 -14.06
N GLU A 211 -2.82 -5.36 -12.76
CA GLU A 211 -3.67 -4.75 -11.72
C GLU A 211 -3.95 -3.29 -12.04
N ARG A 212 -2.90 -2.51 -12.35
CA ARG A 212 -3.07 -1.11 -12.72
C ARG A 212 -3.98 -0.94 -13.93
N PHE A 213 -3.86 -1.82 -14.92
CA PHE A 213 -4.70 -1.78 -16.10
C PHE A 213 -6.17 -1.96 -15.74
N VAL A 214 -6.47 -3.00 -14.97
CA VAL A 214 -7.82 -3.38 -14.55
C VAL A 214 -8.44 -2.29 -13.68
N ARG A 215 -7.68 -1.73 -12.72
CA ARG A 215 -8.17 -0.66 -11.83
C ARG A 215 -8.61 0.60 -12.57
N LEU A 216 -7.93 0.93 -13.66
CA LEU A 216 -8.17 2.18 -14.40
C LEU A 216 -8.99 1.99 -15.66
N THR A 217 -9.43 0.77 -15.96
CA THR A 217 -10.19 0.46 -17.18
C THR A 217 -11.51 -0.17 -16.79
N PRO A 218 -12.66 0.39 -17.20
CA PRO A 218 -13.93 -0.26 -16.94
C PRO A 218 -13.93 -1.65 -17.58
N LYS A 219 -14.55 -2.61 -16.92
CA LYS A 219 -14.61 -4.02 -17.37
C LYS A 219 -15.03 -4.17 -18.84
N SER A 220 -15.97 -3.37 -19.32
CA SER A 220 -16.44 -3.36 -20.72
C SER A 220 -15.36 -2.96 -21.74
N GLY A 221 -14.27 -2.32 -21.29
CA GLY A 221 -13.12 -1.95 -22.11
C GLY A 221 -12.08 -3.05 -22.26
N ILE A 222 -12.29 -4.23 -21.66
CA ILE A 222 -11.39 -5.37 -21.68
C ILE A 222 -11.99 -6.46 -22.57
N ASP A 223 -11.17 -6.99 -23.48
CA ASP A 223 -11.57 -8.13 -24.32
C ASP A 223 -11.94 -9.34 -23.46
N ALA A 224 -13.12 -9.93 -23.68
CA ALA A 224 -13.65 -10.99 -22.83
C ALA A 224 -12.74 -12.24 -22.76
N LYS A 225 -12.02 -12.55 -23.85
CA LYS A 225 -11.09 -13.69 -23.87
C LYS A 225 -9.85 -13.39 -23.04
N ILE A 226 -9.30 -12.18 -23.13
CA ILE A 226 -8.19 -11.74 -22.27
C ILE A 226 -8.64 -11.69 -20.81
N GLN A 227 -9.84 -11.18 -20.54
CA GLN A 227 -10.42 -11.14 -19.20
C GLN A 227 -10.50 -12.53 -18.56
N GLY A 228 -11.02 -13.53 -19.29
CA GLY A 228 -11.10 -14.90 -18.81
C GLY A 228 -9.73 -15.47 -18.44
N LYS A 229 -8.72 -15.29 -19.30
CA LYS A 229 -7.35 -15.73 -19.01
C LYS A 229 -6.74 -15.04 -17.79
N ILE A 230 -6.95 -13.73 -17.65
CA ILE A 230 -6.47 -12.99 -16.48
C ILE A 230 -7.10 -13.59 -15.23
N LEU A 231 -8.42 -13.78 -15.20
CA LEU A 231 -9.16 -14.38 -14.10
C LEU A 231 -8.63 -15.78 -13.74
N ASP A 232 -8.46 -16.67 -14.73
CA ASP A 232 -7.89 -18.00 -14.51
C ASP A 232 -6.49 -17.94 -13.86
N ALA A 233 -5.64 -17.03 -14.33
CA ALA A 233 -4.27 -16.91 -13.88
C ALA A 233 -4.14 -16.30 -12.48
N VAL A 234 -5.03 -15.38 -12.09
CA VAL A 234 -5.07 -14.82 -10.73
C VAL A 234 -5.77 -15.76 -9.75
N GLU A 235 -6.80 -16.51 -10.17
CA GLU A 235 -7.40 -17.56 -9.35
C GLU A 235 -6.40 -18.69 -9.05
N ALA A 236 -5.57 -19.07 -10.03
CA ALA A 236 -4.49 -20.02 -9.80
C ALA A 236 -3.50 -19.50 -8.75
N LEU A 237 -3.14 -18.21 -8.78
CA LEU A 237 -2.25 -17.60 -7.79
C LEU A 237 -2.87 -17.50 -6.39
N LEU A 238 -4.17 -17.18 -6.30
CA LEU A 238 -4.88 -17.14 -5.02
C LEU A 238 -4.91 -18.50 -4.35
N ASN A 239 -4.92 -19.60 -5.11
CA ASN A 239 -4.97 -20.97 -4.57
C ASN A 239 -3.59 -21.62 -4.42
N ALA A 240 -2.55 -21.06 -5.04
CA ALA A 240 -1.20 -21.62 -4.98
C ALA A 240 -0.59 -21.50 -3.58
N ALA A 241 0.24 -22.48 -3.24
CA ALA A 241 1.18 -22.37 -2.12
C ALA A 241 2.37 -21.49 -2.53
N PRO A 242 3.10 -20.88 -1.56
CA PRO A 242 4.35 -20.19 -1.83
C PRO A 242 5.33 -21.14 -2.56
N PRO A 243 5.86 -20.75 -3.73
CA PRO A 243 6.87 -21.56 -4.43
C PRO A 243 8.13 -21.76 -3.58
N ALA A 244 8.86 -22.85 -3.83
CA ALA A 244 10.06 -23.18 -3.08
C ALA A 244 11.06 -22.01 -3.04
N GLY A 245 11.50 -21.63 -1.83
CA GLY A 245 12.41 -20.51 -1.60
C GLY A 245 11.75 -19.12 -1.59
N ARG A 246 10.42 -19.02 -1.78
CA ARG A 246 9.68 -17.76 -1.62
C ARG A 246 9.20 -17.61 -0.18
N ASP A 247 9.47 -16.44 0.38
CA ASP A 247 8.91 -16.05 1.66
C ASP A 247 7.36 -16.01 1.59
N PRO A 248 6.64 -16.63 2.55
CA PRO A 248 5.17 -16.63 2.56
C PRO A 248 4.55 -15.22 2.55
N MET A 249 5.19 -14.24 3.19
CA MET A 249 4.71 -12.86 3.20
C MET A 249 4.90 -12.19 1.84
N ALA A 250 6.01 -12.46 1.16
CA ALA A 250 6.21 -12.01 -0.22
C ALA A 250 5.18 -12.64 -1.18
N HIS A 251 4.82 -13.91 -0.97
CA HIS A 251 3.75 -14.55 -1.73
C HIS A 251 2.38 -13.91 -1.45
N ALA A 252 2.06 -13.68 -0.18
CA ALA A 252 0.85 -12.98 0.26
C ALA A 252 0.74 -11.58 -0.36
N PHE A 253 1.84 -10.84 -0.45
CA PHE A 253 1.88 -9.53 -1.10
C PHE A 253 1.48 -9.61 -2.58
N MET A 254 1.96 -10.61 -3.32
CA MET A 254 1.53 -10.79 -4.71
C MET A 254 0.07 -11.20 -4.84
N GLN A 255 -0.43 -12.03 -3.91
CA GLN A 255 -1.83 -12.43 -3.89
C GLN A 255 -2.77 -11.23 -3.71
N ARG A 256 -2.32 -10.11 -3.10
CA ARG A 256 -3.14 -8.88 -3.02
C ARG A 256 -3.49 -8.32 -4.40
N TYR A 257 -2.54 -8.29 -5.34
CA TYR A 257 -2.83 -7.88 -6.72
C TYR A 257 -3.83 -8.82 -7.41
N ALA A 258 -3.75 -10.12 -7.11
CA ALA A 258 -4.73 -11.09 -7.62
C ALA A 258 -6.13 -10.82 -7.06
N VAL A 259 -6.25 -10.52 -5.77
CA VAL A 259 -7.52 -10.13 -5.15
C VAL A 259 -8.09 -8.89 -5.83
N ASP A 260 -7.29 -7.84 -6.05
CA ASP A 260 -7.74 -6.59 -6.70
C ASP A 260 -8.27 -6.81 -8.12
N ILE A 261 -7.55 -7.62 -8.90
CA ILE A 261 -7.95 -7.96 -10.26
C ILE A 261 -9.27 -8.74 -10.23
N VAL A 262 -9.40 -9.71 -9.32
CA VAL A 262 -10.59 -10.56 -9.20
C VAL A 262 -11.81 -9.74 -8.77
N THR A 263 -11.69 -8.89 -7.75
CA THR A 263 -12.82 -8.08 -7.26
C THR A 263 -13.33 -7.09 -8.30
N GLN A 264 -12.45 -6.57 -9.16
CA GLN A 264 -12.81 -5.62 -10.21
C GLN A 264 -13.34 -6.28 -11.48
N LEU A 265 -12.83 -7.47 -11.86
CA LEU A 265 -13.23 -8.14 -13.09
C LEU A 265 -14.36 -9.15 -12.92
N SER A 266 -14.46 -9.80 -11.77
CA SER A 266 -15.44 -10.85 -11.58
C SER A 266 -16.85 -10.28 -11.39
N VAL A 267 -17.83 -11.03 -11.88
CA VAL A 267 -19.25 -10.85 -11.57
C VAL A 267 -19.85 -12.12 -10.95
N ASP A 268 -19.00 -13.13 -10.73
CA ASP A 268 -19.39 -14.40 -10.15
C ASP A 268 -19.40 -14.28 -8.62
N LYS A 269 -20.55 -14.52 -8.03
CA LYS A 269 -20.75 -14.46 -6.58
C LYS A 269 -20.04 -15.62 -5.85
N ALA A 270 -19.75 -16.73 -6.54
CA ALA A 270 -18.96 -17.81 -5.95
C ALA A 270 -17.53 -17.36 -5.60
N ILE A 271 -17.04 -16.27 -6.21
CA ILE A 271 -15.75 -15.69 -5.85
C ILE A 271 -15.78 -15.10 -4.44
N SER A 272 -16.84 -14.38 -4.04
CA SER A 272 -16.91 -13.86 -2.67
C SER A 272 -16.84 -14.99 -1.65
N GLN A 273 -17.51 -16.12 -1.95
CA GLN A 273 -17.43 -17.33 -1.14
C GLN A 273 -15.98 -17.85 -1.04
N LYS A 274 -15.27 -17.96 -2.18
CA LYS A 274 -13.87 -18.37 -2.21
C LYS A 274 -13.00 -17.44 -1.35
N LEU A 275 -13.17 -16.13 -1.45
CA LEU A 275 -12.39 -15.15 -0.67
C LEU A 275 -12.62 -15.32 0.83
N LEU A 276 -13.87 -15.54 1.26
CA LEU A 276 -14.21 -15.82 2.68
C LEU A 276 -13.57 -17.12 3.18
N VAL A 277 -13.65 -18.20 2.40
CA VAL A 277 -13.03 -19.48 2.77
C VAL A 277 -11.50 -19.37 2.81
N LEU A 278 -10.90 -18.60 1.89
CA LEU A 278 -9.46 -18.39 1.89
C LEU A 278 -9.02 -17.50 3.06
N SER A 279 -9.80 -16.50 3.47
CA SER A 279 -9.44 -15.64 4.61
C SER A 279 -9.45 -16.36 5.95
N SER A 280 -10.22 -17.44 6.03
CA SER A 280 -10.44 -18.20 7.25
C SER A 280 -9.38 -19.30 7.50
N LYS A 281 -8.45 -19.52 6.56
CA LYS A 281 -7.39 -20.53 6.71
C LYS A 281 -6.26 -20.08 7.62
N ASP A 282 -5.95 -20.89 8.63
CA ASP A 282 -4.91 -20.61 9.63
C ASP A 282 -3.48 -20.55 9.05
N ASP A 283 -3.22 -21.25 7.94
CA ASP A 283 -1.91 -21.31 7.30
C ASP A 283 -1.53 -20.05 6.50
N ARG A 284 -2.46 -19.09 6.38
CA ARG A 284 -2.24 -17.85 5.63
C ARG A 284 -1.74 -16.71 6.51
N PRO A 285 -0.75 -15.94 6.04
CA PRO A 285 -0.33 -14.71 6.70
C PRO A 285 -1.49 -13.73 6.86
N ASP A 286 -1.53 -13.01 7.99
CA ASP A 286 -2.56 -12.00 8.29
C ASP A 286 -2.69 -10.96 7.17
N LEU A 287 -1.56 -10.58 6.55
CA LEU A 287 -1.52 -9.62 5.45
C LEU A 287 -2.52 -9.95 4.33
N ILE A 288 -2.58 -11.22 3.90
CA ILE A 288 -3.51 -11.63 2.83
C ILE A 288 -4.86 -12.03 3.38
N ALA A 289 -4.92 -12.66 4.56
CA ALA A 289 -6.18 -13.07 5.15
C ALA A 289 -7.10 -11.88 5.41
N LEU A 290 -6.60 -10.82 6.05
CA LEU A 290 -7.35 -9.58 6.29
C LEU A 290 -7.75 -8.89 4.99
N TYR A 291 -6.86 -8.89 4.00
CA TYR A 291 -7.16 -8.33 2.68
C TYR A 291 -8.29 -9.06 1.97
N LEU A 292 -8.30 -10.39 2.06
CA LEU A 292 -9.37 -11.24 1.52
C LEU A 292 -10.73 -10.97 2.20
N MET A 293 -10.72 -10.71 3.51
CA MET A 293 -11.94 -10.36 4.27
C MET A 293 -12.58 -9.09 3.73
N GLY A 294 -11.84 -7.97 3.70
CA GLY A 294 -12.38 -6.70 3.19
C GLY A 294 -12.74 -6.75 1.71
N ALA A 295 -11.94 -7.45 0.90
CA ALA A 295 -12.25 -7.67 -0.51
C ALA A 295 -13.58 -8.40 -0.73
N ALA A 296 -13.87 -9.44 0.06
CA ALA A 296 -15.13 -10.16 -0.02
C ALA A 296 -16.34 -9.26 0.31
N GLY A 297 -16.20 -8.41 1.33
CA GLY A 297 -17.27 -7.51 1.77
C GLY A 297 -17.58 -6.35 0.81
N THR A 298 -16.60 -5.97 -0.02
CA THR A 298 -16.70 -4.85 -0.98
C THR A 298 -17.13 -5.28 -2.38
N MET A 299 -17.30 -6.59 -2.63
CA MET A 299 -17.70 -7.08 -3.95
C MET A 299 -19.12 -6.61 -4.33
N PRO A 300 -19.31 -6.07 -5.55
CA PRO A 300 -20.62 -5.65 -6.01
C PRO A 300 -21.52 -6.85 -6.32
N GLY A 301 -22.65 -6.94 -5.61
CA GLY A 301 -23.57 -8.08 -5.69
C GLY A 301 -23.38 -9.01 -4.50
N LYS A 302 -24.46 -9.23 -3.75
CA LYS A 302 -24.49 -9.93 -2.45
C LYS A 302 -23.58 -11.17 -2.39
N ILE A 303 -22.94 -11.36 -1.23
CA ILE A 303 -22.14 -12.54 -0.92
C ILE A 303 -22.97 -13.81 -1.11
N GLU A 304 -22.40 -14.80 -1.78
CA GLU A 304 -22.95 -16.16 -1.80
C GLU A 304 -22.29 -16.98 -0.69
N LEU A 305 -23.10 -17.48 0.26
CA LEU A 305 -22.60 -18.31 1.36
C LEU A 305 -22.32 -19.75 0.92
N GLY A 306 -23.14 -20.31 0.03
CA GLY A 306 -23.04 -21.70 -0.39
C GLY A 306 -23.01 -22.65 0.81
N ASN A 307 -21.88 -23.35 0.99
CA ASN A 307 -21.63 -24.29 2.10
C ASN A 307 -20.80 -23.69 3.26
N VAL A 308 -20.57 -22.37 3.28
CA VAL A 308 -19.79 -21.72 4.33
C VAL A 308 -20.60 -21.71 5.63
N LYS A 309 -20.01 -22.26 6.69
CA LYS A 309 -20.55 -22.16 8.04
C LYS A 309 -20.12 -20.83 8.65
N VAL A 310 -21.09 -19.95 8.88
CA VAL A 310 -20.85 -18.61 9.41
C VAL A 310 -20.21 -18.66 10.80
N ASP A 311 -20.64 -19.60 11.66
CA ASP A 311 -20.07 -19.79 12.99
C ASP A 311 -18.56 -20.09 12.94
N ASP A 312 -18.14 -21.06 12.11
CA ASP A 312 -16.74 -21.43 11.94
C ASP A 312 -15.92 -20.24 11.40
N LEU A 313 -16.50 -19.46 10.48
CA LEU A 313 -15.89 -18.27 9.90
C LEU A 313 -15.65 -17.18 10.94
N LEU A 314 -16.66 -16.84 11.75
CA LEU A 314 -16.56 -15.84 12.82
C LEU A 314 -15.56 -16.27 13.89
N GLN A 315 -15.55 -17.55 14.26
CA GLN A 315 -14.57 -18.09 15.20
C GLN A 315 -13.13 -17.97 14.68
N GLN A 316 -12.89 -18.28 13.40
CA GLN A 316 -11.57 -18.15 12.78
C GLN A 316 -11.12 -16.69 12.67
N TRP A 317 -12.04 -15.78 12.34
CA TRP A 317 -11.75 -14.34 12.31
C TRP A 317 -11.44 -13.78 13.70
N GLY A 318 -12.21 -14.17 14.71
CA GLY A 318 -11.95 -13.80 16.10
C GLY A 318 -10.61 -14.34 16.61
N THR A 319 -10.28 -15.59 16.30
CA THR A 319 -8.98 -16.21 16.63
C THR A 319 -7.83 -15.45 16.00
N ARG A 320 -7.98 -15.03 14.74
CA ARG A 320 -6.97 -14.21 14.05
C ARG A 320 -6.83 -12.82 14.68
N ALA A 321 -7.94 -12.18 15.02
CA ALA A 321 -7.92 -10.88 15.69
C ALA A 321 -7.21 -10.95 17.04
N MET A 322 -7.48 -11.99 17.83
CA MET A 322 -6.76 -12.28 19.07
C MET A 322 -5.27 -12.50 18.83
N GLY A 323 -4.88 -13.31 17.84
CA GLY A 323 -3.47 -13.54 17.51
C GLY A 323 -2.73 -12.25 17.13
N SER A 324 -3.38 -11.36 16.38
CA SER A 324 -2.80 -10.06 16.03
C SER A 324 -2.65 -9.14 17.25
N LEU A 325 -3.60 -9.19 18.19
CA LEU A 325 -3.53 -8.44 19.45
C LEU A 325 -2.41 -8.98 20.36
N ASP A 326 -2.30 -10.29 20.51
CA ASP A 326 -1.25 -10.96 21.29
C ASP A 326 0.14 -10.63 20.74
N ALA A 327 0.30 -10.64 19.42
CA ALA A 327 1.55 -10.24 18.76
C ALA A 327 1.88 -8.76 19.00
N GLU A 328 0.88 -7.89 19.10
CA GLU A 328 1.08 -6.47 19.34
C GLU A 328 1.42 -6.17 20.81
N ILE A 329 0.75 -6.83 21.75
CA ILE A 329 1.10 -6.80 23.18
C ILE A 329 2.55 -7.25 23.35
N ALA A 330 2.91 -8.41 22.79
CA ALA A 330 4.28 -8.92 22.87
C ALA A 330 5.31 -7.97 22.24
N ARG A 331 4.99 -7.32 21.10
CA ARG A 331 5.86 -6.32 20.46
C ARG A 331 6.09 -5.13 21.38
N LEU A 332 5.03 -4.61 22.01
CA LEU A 332 5.10 -3.43 22.87
C LEU A 332 5.77 -3.74 24.22
N GLU A 333 5.60 -4.94 24.75
CA GLU A 333 6.31 -5.44 25.94
C GLU A 333 7.81 -5.62 25.68
N ALA A 334 8.17 -6.17 24.51
CA ALA A 334 9.56 -6.35 24.10
C ALA A 334 10.22 -5.08 23.54
N TYR A 335 9.48 -3.98 23.39
CA TYR A 335 10.01 -2.75 22.82
C TYR A 335 11.00 -2.10 23.80
N GLU A 336 12.27 -2.09 23.43
CA GLU A 336 13.27 -1.27 24.09
C GLU A 336 13.43 0.02 23.28
N PRO A 337 13.16 1.21 23.87
CA PRO A 337 13.37 2.46 23.15
C PRO A 337 14.84 2.57 22.78
N ASP A 338 15.13 2.84 21.51
CA ASP A 338 16.49 3.15 21.08
C ASP A 338 16.88 4.49 21.70
N MET A 339 17.54 4.42 22.87
CA MET A 339 18.06 5.57 23.60
C MET A 339 19.32 6.13 22.93
N SER A 340 19.71 5.62 21.76
CA SER A 340 20.76 6.23 20.96
C SER A 340 20.33 7.66 20.63
N PRO A 341 21.02 8.69 21.15
CA PRO A 341 20.77 10.04 20.67
C PRO A 341 21.20 10.05 19.21
N VAL A 342 20.26 9.87 18.29
CA VAL A 342 20.42 10.37 16.94
C VAL A 342 20.51 11.87 17.14
N SER A 343 21.75 12.39 17.21
CA SER A 343 21.97 13.81 17.24
C SER A 343 21.30 14.34 15.99
N GLN A 344 20.15 14.99 16.15
CA GLN A 344 19.62 15.82 15.09
C GLN A 344 20.79 16.74 14.69
N PRO A 345 21.11 16.86 13.39
CA PRO A 345 22.04 17.88 12.94
C PRO A 345 21.63 19.20 13.60
N ALA A 346 22.59 19.91 14.17
CA ALA A 346 22.32 21.17 14.86
C ALA A 346 21.42 22.06 13.99
N ASP A 347 20.47 22.76 14.61
CA ASP A 347 19.52 23.65 13.91
C ASP A 347 20.30 24.46 12.84
N PRO A 348 19.87 24.47 11.55
CA PRO A 348 20.51 25.26 10.49
C PRO A 348 20.80 26.71 10.88
N ARG A 349 20.01 27.29 11.80
CA ARG A 349 20.22 28.64 12.37
C ARG A 349 21.49 28.77 13.21
N SER A 350 21.97 27.68 13.81
CA SER A 350 23.24 27.63 14.55
C SER A 350 24.47 27.73 13.64
N PHE A 351 24.33 27.39 12.35
CA PHE A 351 25.38 27.59 11.34
C PHE A 351 25.41 29.03 10.79
N VAL A 352 24.40 29.84 11.13
CA VAL A 352 24.33 31.28 10.79
C VAL A 352 24.48 32.14 12.04
N THR A 353 25.38 31.78 12.94
CA THR A 353 25.95 32.80 13.84
C THR A 353 27.07 33.52 13.10
N VAL A 354 26.72 34.61 12.41
CA VAL A 354 27.68 35.68 12.15
C VAL A 354 28.19 36.11 13.52
N ARG A 355 29.48 35.88 13.80
CA ARG A 355 30.18 36.51 14.93
C ARG A 355 30.12 38.03 14.71
N SER A 356 29.03 38.67 15.15
CA SER A 356 29.00 40.11 15.30
C SER A 356 29.71 40.43 16.60
N SER A 357 31.01 40.70 16.52
CA SER A 357 31.68 41.52 17.51
C SER A 357 30.92 42.84 17.62
N ALA A 358 30.14 43.02 18.67
CA ALA A 358 29.52 44.31 18.95
C ALA A 358 30.52 45.18 19.72
N PRO A 359 30.85 46.38 19.24
CA PRO A 359 31.10 47.51 20.11
C PRO A 359 29.79 48.25 20.37
N SER A 360 29.59 48.53 21.65
CA SER A 360 28.76 49.56 22.25
C SER A 360 28.19 50.66 21.34
N GLY A 361 26.91 50.98 21.57
CA GLY A 361 26.55 52.37 21.90
C GLY A 361 25.57 53.11 20.98
N ARG A 362 24.35 53.27 21.51
CA ARG A 362 23.56 54.52 21.59
C ARG A 362 23.03 55.22 20.33
N ARG A 363 21.71 55.49 20.44
CA ARG A 363 20.94 56.70 20.08
C ARG A 363 20.61 56.96 18.61
N GLY A 364 19.30 57.00 18.35
CA GLY A 364 18.63 58.28 18.08
C GLY A 364 17.84 58.38 16.77
N MET A 365 16.54 58.61 16.94
CA MET A 365 15.70 59.61 16.25
C MET A 365 15.65 59.68 14.72
N GLY A 366 14.41 59.76 14.20
CA GLY A 366 14.06 60.83 13.26
C GLY A 366 13.58 60.41 11.87
N GLU A 367 12.25 60.41 11.72
CA GLU A 367 11.45 61.02 10.64
C GLU A 367 11.96 61.11 9.19
N GLU A 368 11.09 60.60 8.31
CA GLU A 368 10.56 61.22 7.07
C GLU A 368 11.51 61.87 6.05
N MET A 369 11.39 61.41 4.80
CA MET A 369 11.26 62.17 3.53
C MET A 369 11.66 61.23 2.38
N SER A 370 10.76 60.80 1.49
CA SER A 370 10.11 61.55 0.40
C SER A 370 10.77 61.24 -0.94
N GLU A 371 9.94 60.67 -1.83
CA GLU A 371 9.85 60.88 -3.27
C GLU A 371 11.01 60.52 -4.22
N GLY A 372 10.66 59.70 -5.23
CA GLY A 372 11.05 60.02 -6.62
C GLY A 372 11.61 58.88 -7.48
N MET A 373 10.71 58.05 -8.02
CA MET A 373 10.73 57.46 -9.38
C MET A 373 12.03 56.87 -9.98
N SER A 374 12.02 55.58 -10.31
CA SER A 374 11.83 55.09 -11.71
C SER A 374 12.19 53.60 -11.87
N GLU A 375 11.31 52.89 -12.58
CA GLU A 375 11.56 51.75 -13.48
C GLU A 375 12.30 50.50 -12.96
N GLY A 376 11.54 49.41 -12.72
CA GLY A 376 12.12 48.06 -12.66
C GLY A 376 11.41 47.01 -11.80
N MET A 377 10.08 47.00 -11.72
CA MET A 377 9.33 45.90 -11.07
C MET A 377 8.47 45.20 -12.12
N GLY A 378 9.08 44.21 -12.75
CA GLY A 378 8.46 43.35 -13.75
C GLY A 378 9.08 41.97 -13.69
N GLU A 379 9.03 41.30 -12.53
CA GLU A 379 9.16 39.85 -12.49
C GLU A 379 8.27 39.27 -11.40
N ARG A 380 7.36 38.43 -11.89
CA ARG A 380 6.30 37.71 -11.20
C ARG A 380 6.83 36.98 -9.97
N MET A 381 6.34 37.40 -8.79
CA MET A 381 6.19 36.48 -7.67
C MET A 381 5.21 35.38 -8.10
N ALA A 382 5.73 34.16 -8.20
CA ALA A 382 4.93 32.96 -8.22
C ALA A 382 4.34 32.73 -6.82
N PRO A 383 3.01 32.62 -6.66
CA PRO A 383 2.44 32.02 -5.47
C PRO A 383 2.69 30.51 -5.56
N ASP A 384 3.44 30.02 -4.58
CA ASP A 384 3.45 28.63 -4.17
C ASP A 384 2.09 28.33 -3.55
N GLU A 385 1.17 27.81 -4.36
CA GLU A 385 -0.11 27.29 -3.90
C GLU A 385 -0.18 25.78 -4.16
N SER A 386 0.02 25.07 -3.07
CA SER A 386 -0.57 23.77 -2.77
C SER A 386 -2.07 23.71 -3.13
N SER A 387 -2.44 22.57 -3.71
CA SER A 387 -3.71 21.88 -3.48
C SER A 387 -4.98 22.51 -4.03
N MET A 388 -5.43 22.01 -5.19
CA MET A 388 -6.84 21.67 -5.48
C MET A 388 -6.87 21.01 -6.87
N GLU A 389 -6.83 19.68 -6.92
CA GLU A 389 -7.23 18.94 -8.11
C GLU A 389 -8.50 18.17 -7.74
N ASP A 390 -9.63 18.77 -8.10
CA ASP A 390 -10.94 18.14 -8.15
C ASP A 390 -10.88 16.92 -9.07
N GLY A 391 -11.30 15.78 -8.52
CA GLY A 391 -11.33 14.50 -9.21
C GLY A 391 -12.25 13.53 -8.49
N GLU A 392 -13.55 13.83 -8.50
CA GLU A 392 -14.63 12.89 -8.19
C GLU A 392 -14.43 11.57 -8.96
N GLY A 393 -14.41 10.45 -8.22
CA GLY A 393 -14.37 9.13 -8.83
C GLY A 393 -13.85 8.00 -7.94
N GLY A 394 -14.51 7.76 -6.79
CA GLY A 394 -14.59 6.41 -6.23
C GLY A 394 -13.33 5.81 -5.60
N PHE A 395 -12.74 6.49 -4.62
CA PHE A 395 -12.12 5.81 -3.49
C PHE A 395 -12.93 6.18 -2.25
N GLY A 396 -13.65 5.20 -1.70
CA GLY A 396 -14.35 5.36 -0.44
C GLY A 396 -13.36 5.75 0.65
N GLU A 397 -13.41 7.01 1.06
CA GLU A 397 -13.17 7.48 2.41
C GLU A 397 -11.86 7.00 3.07
N MET A 398 -10.74 7.41 2.49
CA MET A 398 -9.53 7.65 3.28
C MET A 398 -9.85 8.78 4.25
N GLY A 399 -10.13 8.42 5.50
CA GLY A 399 -10.39 9.34 6.59
C GLY A 399 -9.34 10.44 6.62
N SER A 400 -9.84 11.66 6.45
CA SER A 400 -9.15 12.92 6.69
C SER A 400 -8.54 12.92 8.10
N TYR A 401 -7.29 12.46 8.21
CA TYR A 401 -6.40 12.90 9.28
C TYR A 401 -5.64 14.09 8.74
N GLY A 402 -6.16 15.27 9.09
CA GLY A 402 -5.71 16.56 8.61
C GLY A 402 -4.22 16.77 8.84
N GLU A 403 -3.50 16.93 7.73
CA GLU A 403 -2.26 17.67 7.63
C GLU A 403 -2.54 18.84 6.69
N MET A 404 -3.34 19.81 7.15
CA MET A 404 -3.50 21.11 6.52
C MET A 404 -4.11 22.10 7.51
N GLY A 405 -3.44 23.23 7.69
CA GLY A 405 -4.08 24.46 8.19
C GLY A 405 -4.04 24.65 9.69
N GLU A 406 -2.97 25.31 10.13
CA GLU A 406 -2.88 26.11 11.35
C GLU A 406 -4.00 27.17 11.37
N PHE A 407 -5.23 26.81 11.74
CA PHE A 407 -6.28 27.75 12.17
C PHE A 407 -7.15 27.07 13.23
N GLY A 408 -7.07 27.63 14.44
CA GLY A 408 -7.64 27.07 15.66
C GLY A 408 -9.14 26.83 15.57
N VAL A 409 -9.53 25.56 15.73
CA VAL A 409 -10.85 25.18 16.21
C VAL A 409 -10.78 25.22 17.75
N PRO A 410 -11.50 26.13 18.42
CA PRO A 410 -11.59 26.11 19.87
C PRO A 410 -12.48 24.94 20.28
N GLY A 411 -11.89 23.90 20.89
CA GLY A 411 -12.65 22.81 21.50
C GLY A 411 -12.22 21.39 21.15
N ALA A 412 -11.23 21.19 20.28
CA ALA A 412 -10.57 19.89 20.21
C ALA A 412 -9.79 19.70 21.51
N SER A 413 -10.24 18.78 22.36
CA SER A 413 -9.46 18.28 23.49
C SER A 413 -8.03 18.05 23.00
N ALA A 414 -7.06 18.65 23.70
CA ALA A 414 -5.66 18.49 23.37
C ALA A 414 -5.35 16.99 23.38
N ARG A 415 -5.28 16.37 22.19
CA ARG A 415 -4.87 14.97 22.07
C ARG A 415 -3.50 14.89 22.72
N VAL A 416 -3.37 14.06 23.75
CA VAL A 416 -2.10 13.85 24.44
C VAL A 416 -1.08 13.44 23.37
N GLU A 417 0.11 14.05 23.35
CA GLU A 417 1.17 13.64 22.44
C GLU A 417 1.55 12.19 22.75
N GLN A 418 1.16 11.26 21.87
CA GLN A 418 1.40 9.84 22.06
C GLN A 418 2.74 9.43 21.44
N PRO A 419 3.47 8.50 22.08
CA PRO A 419 4.65 7.88 21.50
C PRO A 419 4.39 7.25 20.11
N PRO A 420 5.36 7.30 19.19
CA PRO A 420 5.19 6.79 17.82
C PRO A 420 4.86 5.29 17.77
N GLU A 421 5.31 4.49 18.74
CA GLU A 421 4.99 3.07 18.84
C GLU A 421 3.51 2.80 19.12
N ILE A 422 2.83 3.69 19.87
CA ILE A 422 1.39 3.62 20.15
C ILE A 422 0.62 3.99 18.88
N ILE A 423 1.04 5.04 18.18
CA ILE A 423 0.43 5.46 16.91
C ILE A 423 0.53 4.34 15.87
N ALA A 424 1.69 3.67 15.79
CA ALA A 424 1.89 2.53 14.88
C ALA A 424 0.98 1.34 15.25
N SER A 425 0.89 1.01 16.55
CA SER A 425 -0.01 -0.05 17.05
C SER A 425 -1.46 0.23 16.70
N ARG A 426 -1.93 1.46 16.98
CA ARG A 426 -3.29 1.91 16.65
C ARG A 426 -3.59 1.78 15.17
N LYS A 427 -2.69 2.25 14.30
CA LYS A 427 -2.87 2.11 12.84
C LYS A 427 -3.05 0.66 12.42
N LYS A 428 -2.26 -0.25 12.99
CA LYS A 428 -2.32 -1.69 12.69
C LYS A 428 -3.60 -2.34 13.19
N LEU A 429 -3.98 -2.11 14.44
CA LEU A 429 -5.19 -2.67 15.04
C LEU A 429 -6.47 -2.06 14.45
N SER A 430 -6.49 -0.77 14.16
CA SER A 430 -7.60 -0.13 13.45
C SER A 430 -7.76 -0.69 12.03
N TYR A 431 -6.67 -0.96 11.32
CA TYR A 431 -6.75 -1.63 10.02
C TYR A 431 -7.38 -3.03 10.12
N LEU A 432 -6.98 -3.81 11.13
CA LEU A 432 -7.60 -5.11 11.43
C LEU A 432 -9.12 -4.99 11.63
N CYS A 433 -9.57 -4.07 12.50
CA CYS A 433 -11.00 -3.85 12.75
C CYS A 433 -11.73 -3.42 11.47
N GLN A 434 -11.16 -2.50 10.70
CA GLN A 434 -11.73 -2.03 9.44
C GLN A 434 -11.94 -3.17 8.44
N GLN A 435 -10.98 -4.10 8.31
CA GLN A 435 -11.14 -5.25 7.40
C GLN A 435 -12.21 -6.23 7.87
N LEU A 436 -12.31 -6.45 9.19
CA LEU A 436 -13.34 -7.30 9.78
C LEU A 436 -14.74 -6.69 9.62
N LEU A 437 -14.88 -5.40 9.88
CA LEU A 437 -16.13 -4.66 9.70
C LEU A 437 -16.52 -4.61 8.23
N LEU A 438 -15.58 -4.33 7.31
CA LEU A 438 -15.85 -4.39 5.87
C LEU A 438 -16.40 -5.76 5.46
N ALA A 439 -15.83 -6.85 5.96
CA ALA A 439 -16.29 -8.18 5.65
C ALA A 439 -17.69 -8.48 6.23
N ALA A 440 -17.94 -8.05 7.46
CA ALA A 440 -19.19 -8.31 8.16
C ALA A 440 -20.34 -7.42 7.66
N THR A 441 -20.13 -6.11 7.56
CA THR A 441 -21.16 -5.09 7.32
C THR A 441 -21.09 -4.46 5.94
N GLY A 442 -20.00 -4.65 5.20
CA GLY A 442 -19.71 -3.93 3.96
C GLY A 442 -19.17 -2.51 4.19
N GLN A 443 -19.03 -2.07 5.44
CA GLN A 443 -18.57 -0.74 5.82
C GLN A 443 -17.35 -0.83 6.73
N ALA A 444 -16.37 0.05 6.54
CA ALA A 444 -15.14 0.07 7.35
C ALA A 444 -15.31 0.75 8.71
N LYS A 445 -16.44 1.41 8.95
CA LYS A 445 -16.68 2.22 10.15
C LYS A 445 -17.26 1.37 11.27
N PRO A 446 -16.87 1.65 12.54
CA PRO A 446 -17.59 1.15 13.69
C PRO A 446 -19.07 1.55 13.60
N VAL A 447 -19.95 0.68 14.07
CA VAL A 447 -21.37 0.97 14.15
C VAL A 447 -21.66 1.47 15.55
N ASP A 448 -22.16 2.70 15.67
CA ASP A 448 -22.68 3.22 16.94
C ASP A 448 -24.06 2.58 17.19
N GLU A 449 -24.27 2.05 18.40
CA GLU A 449 -25.44 1.33 18.92
C GLU A 449 -26.59 1.03 17.94
N LEU A 450 -26.78 -0.28 17.63
CA LEU A 450 -28.04 -0.97 17.29
C LEU A 450 -29.00 -0.34 16.25
N ASP A 451 -28.67 0.76 15.59
CA ASP A 451 -29.46 1.24 14.48
C ASP A 451 -29.23 0.27 13.31
N PRO A 452 -30.29 -0.39 12.82
CA PRO A 452 -30.14 -1.32 11.72
C PRO A 452 -29.55 -0.56 10.55
N LEU A 453 -28.32 -0.93 10.17
CA LEU A 453 -27.66 -0.40 8.98
C LEU A 453 -28.69 -0.30 7.86
N GLU A 454 -28.99 0.91 7.39
CA GLU A 454 -30.10 1.12 6.45
C GLU A 454 -29.94 0.29 5.17
N ASN A 455 -28.70 -0.06 4.81
CA ASN A 455 -28.34 -1.01 3.76
C ASN A 455 -27.15 -1.88 4.22
N PRO A 456 -27.39 -3.03 4.87
CA PRO A 456 -26.30 -3.90 5.28
C PRO A 456 -25.64 -4.51 4.04
N GLY A 457 -24.32 -4.35 3.94
CA GLY A 457 -23.47 -5.02 2.95
C GLY A 457 -22.81 -6.26 3.57
N GLY A 458 -21.76 -6.75 2.92
CA GLY A 458 -20.94 -7.84 3.47
C GLY A 458 -21.73 -9.10 3.83
N LEU A 459 -21.31 -9.75 4.91
CA LEU A 459 -21.90 -10.99 5.43
C LEU A 459 -23.34 -10.77 5.92
N MET A 460 -23.64 -9.62 6.54
CA MET A 460 -24.99 -9.27 7.03
C MET A 460 -26.04 -9.26 5.92
N ALA A 461 -25.64 -8.92 4.69
CA ALA A 461 -26.54 -8.95 3.53
C ALA A 461 -26.91 -10.35 3.03
N ALA A 462 -26.16 -11.38 3.45
CA ALA A 462 -26.21 -12.74 2.91
C ALA A 462 -26.67 -13.79 3.91
N VAL A 463 -26.51 -13.53 5.21
CA VAL A 463 -26.80 -14.48 6.29
C VAL A 463 -28.31 -14.54 6.60
N PRO A 464 -28.88 -15.74 6.79
CA PRO A 464 -30.28 -15.88 7.19
C PRO A 464 -30.51 -15.42 8.65
N ALA A 465 -31.76 -15.05 8.97
CA ALA A 465 -32.11 -14.35 10.22
C ALA A 465 -31.86 -15.15 11.51
N ASP A 466 -31.63 -16.45 11.42
CA ASP A 466 -31.25 -17.34 12.53
C ASP A 466 -29.77 -17.19 12.93
N GLN A 467 -28.93 -16.66 12.05
CA GLN A 467 -27.49 -16.45 12.27
C GLN A 467 -27.11 -14.97 12.36
N SER A 468 -28.08 -14.06 12.18
CA SER A 468 -27.86 -12.61 12.28
C SER A 468 -27.55 -12.14 13.70
N GLU A 469 -28.07 -12.81 14.73
CA GLU A 469 -27.85 -12.43 16.14
C GLU A 469 -26.37 -12.55 16.52
N LYS A 470 -25.73 -13.70 16.23
CA LYS A 470 -24.30 -13.90 16.48
C LYS A 470 -23.43 -12.96 15.66
N LEU A 471 -23.82 -12.70 14.41
CA LEU A 471 -23.11 -11.78 13.53
C LEU A 471 -23.20 -10.33 14.05
N ASN A 472 -24.38 -9.90 14.52
CA ASN A 472 -24.56 -8.59 15.14
C ASN A 472 -23.69 -8.46 16.40
N LEU A 473 -23.69 -9.49 17.25
CA LEU A 473 -22.86 -9.49 18.46
C LEU A 473 -21.36 -9.39 18.12
N PHE A 474 -20.91 -10.12 17.09
CA PHE A 474 -19.54 -10.00 16.58
C PHE A 474 -19.22 -8.58 16.07
N VAL A 475 -20.13 -7.96 15.31
CA VAL A 475 -19.96 -6.59 14.79
C VAL A 475 -19.89 -5.57 15.93
N THR A 476 -20.74 -5.70 16.94
CA THR A 476 -20.69 -4.84 18.15
C THR A 476 -19.35 -4.98 18.84
N LEU A 477 -18.90 -6.21 19.11
CA LEU A 477 -17.59 -6.45 19.75
C LEU A 477 -16.41 -5.88 18.98
N VAL A 478 -16.40 -6.01 17.66
CA VAL A 478 -15.34 -5.43 16.82
C VAL A 478 -15.42 -3.90 16.82
N SER A 479 -16.62 -3.32 16.89
CA SER A 479 -16.82 -1.87 16.98
C SER A 479 -16.36 -1.33 18.33
N ASP A 480 -16.71 -2.00 19.44
CA ASP A 480 -16.24 -1.67 20.78
C ASP A 480 -14.72 -1.76 20.89
N PHE A 481 -14.14 -2.81 20.30
CA PHE A 481 -12.69 -2.95 20.21
C PHE A 481 -12.05 -1.81 19.40
N ALA A 482 -12.63 -1.46 18.25
CA ALA A 482 -12.16 -0.34 17.43
C ALA A 482 -12.23 0.99 18.18
N ASN A 483 -13.30 1.23 18.94
CA ASN A 483 -13.48 2.44 19.73
C ASN A 483 -12.48 2.48 20.91
N GLY A 484 -12.33 1.39 21.65
CA GLY A 484 -11.39 1.28 22.77
C GLY A 484 -9.93 1.44 22.34
N VAL A 485 -9.53 0.95 21.17
CA VAL A 485 -8.17 1.16 20.64
C VAL A 485 -7.91 2.62 20.22
N ASN A 486 -8.96 3.35 19.82
CA ASN A 486 -8.85 4.68 19.24
C ASN A 486 -9.20 5.83 20.18
N GLU A 487 -9.64 5.56 21.42
CA GLU A 487 -10.11 6.55 22.40
C GLU A 487 -9.14 7.73 22.63
N GLY A 488 -7.83 7.47 22.56
CA GLY A 488 -6.82 8.56 22.51
C GLY A 488 -6.54 9.24 23.85
N THR A 489 -6.98 8.62 24.94
CA THR A 489 -6.80 9.09 26.31
C THR A 489 -5.48 8.61 26.94
N GLU A 490 -4.84 7.59 26.36
CA GLU A 490 -3.64 6.96 26.93
C GLU A 490 -2.38 7.75 26.62
N ALA A 491 -1.77 8.32 27.66
CA ALA A 491 -0.54 9.11 27.56
C ALA A 491 0.73 8.25 27.48
N SER A 492 0.69 7.02 28.00
CA SER A 492 1.87 6.17 28.16
C SER A 492 1.69 4.78 27.57
N ARG A 493 2.82 4.15 27.19
CA ARG A 493 2.84 2.77 26.70
C ARG A 493 2.26 1.78 27.71
N ARG A 494 2.46 2.01 29.02
CA ARG A 494 1.95 1.13 30.08
C ARG A 494 0.42 1.16 30.12
N ASP A 495 -0.16 2.34 30.04
CA ASP A 495 -1.62 2.51 30.08
C ASP A 495 -2.24 1.90 28.82
N TYR A 496 -1.63 2.14 27.66
CA TYR A 496 -2.06 1.54 26.41
C TYR A 496 -1.95 0.00 26.42
N LEU A 497 -0.90 -0.58 27.01
CA LEU A 497 -0.77 -2.03 27.19
C LEU A 497 -1.91 -2.60 28.06
N LEU A 498 -2.31 -1.91 29.12
CA LEU A 498 -3.45 -2.32 29.96
C LEU A 498 -4.77 -2.26 29.20
N THR A 499 -4.98 -1.22 28.37
CA THR A 499 -6.14 -1.16 27.46
C THR A 499 -6.14 -2.38 26.53
N LEU A 500 -5.01 -2.69 25.87
CA LEU A 500 -4.91 -3.84 24.97
C LEU A 500 -5.16 -5.18 25.69
N GLN A 501 -4.67 -5.35 26.91
CA GLN A 501 -4.92 -6.56 27.72
C GLN A 501 -6.40 -6.70 28.10
N THR A 502 -7.06 -5.60 28.47
CA THR A 502 -8.50 -5.59 28.78
C THR A 502 -9.32 -5.96 27.54
N GLN A 503 -8.99 -5.38 26.39
CA GLN A 503 -9.63 -5.69 25.12
C GLN A 503 -9.42 -7.16 24.70
N ARG A 504 -8.24 -7.71 24.99
CA ARG A 504 -7.93 -9.13 24.77
C ARG A 504 -8.84 -10.04 25.59
N GLU A 505 -9.07 -9.71 26.86
CA GLU A 505 -9.95 -10.49 27.74
C GLU A 505 -11.39 -10.50 27.20
N LEU A 506 -11.91 -9.33 26.80
CA LEU A 506 -13.25 -9.20 26.22
C LEU A 506 -13.41 -10.04 24.94
N LEU A 507 -12.43 -9.95 24.03
CA LEU A 507 -12.44 -10.71 22.78
C LEU A 507 -12.31 -12.22 23.03
N SER A 508 -11.47 -12.64 23.98
CA SER A 508 -11.25 -14.06 24.32
C SER A 508 -12.49 -14.73 24.87
N ALA A 509 -13.26 -14.03 25.71
CA ALA A 509 -14.49 -14.57 26.27
C ALA A 509 -15.51 -14.91 25.18
N HIS A 510 -15.59 -14.07 24.14
CA HIS A 510 -16.47 -14.29 23.01
C HIS A 510 -15.99 -15.42 22.07
N VAL A 511 -14.69 -15.46 21.74
CA VAL A 511 -14.12 -16.48 20.83
C VAL A 511 -14.15 -17.88 21.44
N GLU A 512 -14.00 -18.00 22.76
CA GLU A 512 -14.06 -19.28 23.48
C GLU A 512 -15.49 -19.76 23.78
N GLY A 513 -16.52 -18.99 23.39
CA GLY A 513 -17.93 -19.34 23.63
C GLY A 513 -18.30 -19.41 25.11
N LYS A 514 -17.54 -18.74 25.99
CA LYS A 514 -17.90 -18.58 27.40
C LYS A 514 -18.91 -17.44 27.46
N SER A 515 -20.14 -17.73 27.88
CA SER A 515 -21.12 -16.69 28.17
C SER A 515 -20.49 -15.71 29.16
N ASN A 516 -20.25 -14.48 28.72
CA ASN A 516 -20.08 -13.40 29.68
C ASN A 516 -21.42 -13.26 30.38
N ASP A 517 -21.45 -13.46 31.70
CA ASP A 517 -22.53 -12.91 32.52
C ASP A 517 -22.59 -11.42 32.20
N GLU A 518 -23.64 -11.01 31.49
CA GLU A 518 -23.81 -9.76 30.73
C GLU A 518 -23.75 -8.45 31.55
N ASP A 519 -23.35 -8.47 32.83
CA ASP A 519 -23.41 -7.28 33.70
C ASP A 519 -22.05 -6.79 34.24
N ALA A 520 -20.94 -7.51 33.97
CA ALA A 520 -19.64 -7.18 34.56
C ALA A 520 -18.71 -6.36 33.64
N GLY A 521 -18.90 -6.42 32.31
CA GLY A 521 -18.03 -5.75 31.33
C GLY A 521 -18.36 -4.26 31.15
N ILE A 522 -19.65 -3.94 31.08
CA ILE A 522 -20.13 -2.57 30.83
C ILE A 522 -19.91 -1.67 32.05
N ARG A 523 -20.04 -2.20 33.28
CA ARG A 523 -19.81 -1.43 34.52
C ARG A 523 -18.34 -1.12 34.82
N LYS A 524 -17.39 -1.88 34.25
CA LYS A 524 -15.96 -1.67 34.53
C LYS A 524 -15.37 -0.45 33.82
N TRP A 525 -16.05 0.05 32.79
CA TRP A 525 -15.64 1.25 32.05
C TRP A 525 -15.97 2.53 32.84
N ASP A 526 -17.16 2.58 33.47
CA ASP A 526 -17.58 3.70 34.33
C ASP A 526 -16.76 3.81 35.63
N ASP A 527 -16.35 2.69 36.22
CA ASP A 527 -15.58 2.66 37.46
C ASP A 527 -14.08 2.99 37.26
N ALA A 528 -13.53 2.79 36.05
CA ALA A 528 -12.12 3.03 35.76
C ALA A 528 -11.81 4.49 35.39
N PHE A 529 -12.80 5.24 34.89
CA PHE A 529 -12.67 6.66 34.51
C PHE A 529 -13.77 7.49 35.18
N GLY A 530 -13.72 7.56 36.52
CA GLY A 530 -14.60 8.42 37.30
C GLY A 530 -14.60 9.86 36.79
N SER A 531 -15.76 10.32 36.32
CA SER A 531 -16.05 11.73 36.07
C SER A 531 -15.77 12.55 37.32
N PRO A 532 -14.93 13.61 37.29
CA PRO A 532 -14.62 14.40 38.47
C PRO A 532 -15.72 15.43 38.74
N THR A 533 -16.97 15.00 38.94
CA THR A 533 -18.03 15.84 39.52
C THR A 533 -19.19 14.96 39.98
N ALA A 534 -19.13 14.44 41.21
CA ALA A 534 -20.28 14.28 42.11
C ALA A 534 -19.90 13.43 43.35
N ALA A 535 -19.23 14.04 44.32
CA ALA A 535 -19.27 13.60 45.71
C ALA A 535 -18.88 14.77 46.63
N ALA A 536 -19.86 15.62 46.93
CA ALA A 536 -19.84 16.39 48.17
C ALA A 536 -21.02 15.89 49.00
N ASP A 537 -20.69 15.21 50.10
CA ASP A 537 -21.62 14.71 51.10
C ASP A 537 -22.63 15.79 51.53
N ALA A 538 -23.92 15.47 51.42
CA ALA A 538 -24.98 16.14 52.16
C ALA A 538 -25.63 15.11 53.12
N PRO A 539 -25.63 15.35 54.44
CA PRO A 539 -26.14 14.41 55.43
C PRO A 539 -27.68 14.31 55.42
N PRO A 540 -28.24 13.22 55.98
CA PRO A 540 -29.65 12.87 55.83
C PRO A 540 -30.56 13.83 56.61
N VAL A 541 -31.56 14.38 55.90
CA VAL A 541 -32.62 15.20 56.49
C VAL A 541 -33.65 14.26 57.15
N THR A 542 -33.82 14.39 58.46
CA THR A 542 -34.92 13.77 59.21
C THR A 542 -36.27 14.37 58.83
N PRO A 543 -37.35 13.57 58.70
CA PRO A 543 -38.67 14.07 58.31
C PRO A 543 -39.35 14.86 59.45
N ASP A 544 -39.86 16.04 59.11
CA ASP A 544 -40.70 16.88 59.97
C ASP A 544 -42.11 16.26 60.11
N PRO A 545 -42.62 16.02 61.33
CA PRO A 545 -43.92 15.38 61.53
C PRO A 545 -45.17 16.28 61.32
N ASN A 546 -45.06 17.48 60.75
CA ASN A 546 -46.19 18.43 60.70
C ASN A 546 -46.51 19.10 59.34
N ALA A 547 -46.37 18.39 58.21
CA ALA A 547 -46.90 18.89 56.93
C ALA A 547 -48.08 18.03 56.43
N ALA A 548 -49.27 18.44 56.85
CA ALA A 548 -50.54 17.87 56.44
C ALA A 548 -50.95 18.29 55.01
N PHE A 549 -51.57 17.35 54.28
CA PHE A 549 -52.70 17.52 53.35
C PHE A 549 -52.59 18.61 52.25
N THR A 550 -52.50 18.19 50.98
CA THR A 550 -53.63 18.18 50.02
C THR A 550 -53.14 17.78 48.61
N ASP A 551 -53.74 16.71 48.10
CA ASP A 551 -53.97 16.43 46.66
C ASP A 551 -55.32 17.09 46.29
N PRO A 552 -55.84 17.13 45.02
CA PRO A 552 -55.23 16.86 43.71
C PRO A 552 -55.55 17.93 42.62
N SER A 553 -55.07 17.63 41.40
CA SER A 553 -55.65 17.93 40.08
C SER A 553 -55.39 19.29 39.41
N ASN A 554 -54.52 19.27 38.39
CA ASN A 554 -54.94 19.35 36.97
C ASN A 554 -53.82 18.86 36.04
#